data_AF-A0A1J8QF47-F1
#
_entry.id   AF-A0A1J8QF47-F1
#
_cell.length_a   1.000
_cell.length_b   1.000
_cell.length_c   1.000
_cell.angle_alpha   90.00
_cell.angle_beta   90.00
_cell.angle_gamma   90.00
#
_symmetry.space_group_name_H-M   'P 1'
#
loop_
_entity.id
_entity.type
_entity.pdbx_description
1 polymer ?
#
loop_
_entity_poly.entity_id
_entity_poly.type
_entity_poly.pdbx_seq_one_letter_code
_entity_poly.pdbx_strand_id
1 'polypeptide(L)'
;MPQQQPAAVMMLDCVTDDDVGRKLRVAGRILTYDPSTALVLLSFSSHGLLVDASLVIDPDAVLSPVKWGGTLDPNVDYNWMRELKAWVWVIGWLEKAEPNLQIPEPPPYTSPPDVDASIVLKALNITPARDLDIVGLQSALASMGEVPPTTYPV
;
A
#
# COMPACT_ATOMS: atom_id res chain seq x y z
N MET A 1 10.70 4.91 25.26
CA MET A 1 10.26 5.16 23.87
C MET A 1 8.91 4.49 23.69
N PRO A 2 7.92 5.11 23.01
CA PRO A 2 6.64 4.45 22.79
C PRO A 2 6.85 3.17 21.98
N GLN A 3 6.28 2.06 22.44
CA GLN A 3 6.35 0.77 21.77
C GLN A 3 5.71 0.90 20.39
N GLN A 4 6.48 0.68 19.32
CA GLN A 4 5.94 0.74 17.97
C GLN A 4 4.91 -0.37 17.79
N GLN A 5 3.68 -0.02 17.40
CA GLN A 5 2.69 -1.02 17.07
C GLN A 5 3.15 -1.81 15.84
N PRO A 6 3.15 -3.15 15.90
CA PRO A 6 3.48 -3.99 14.75
C PRO A 6 2.40 -3.79 13.68
N ALA A 7 2.82 -3.82 12.41
CA ALA A 7 1.90 -3.77 11.29
C ALA A 7 1.39 -5.18 10.98
N ALA A 8 0.07 -5.38 10.94
CA ALA A 8 -0.52 -6.65 10.51
C ALA A 8 -0.29 -6.84 9.01
N VAL A 9 0.33 -7.97 8.63
CA VAL A 9 0.58 -8.28 7.22
C VAL A 9 -0.70 -8.86 6.62
N MET A 10 -1.18 -8.28 5.52
CA MET A 10 -2.42 -8.70 4.87
C MET A 10 -2.34 -8.62 3.35
N MET A 11 -3.09 -9.48 2.68
CA MET A 11 -3.39 -9.34 1.25
C MET A 11 -4.50 -8.30 1.05
N LEU A 12 -4.53 -7.64 -0.11
CA LEU A 12 -5.54 -6.62 -0.41
C LEU A 12 -6.98 -7.17 -0.38
N ASP A 13 -7.18 -8.42 -0.76
CA ASP A 13 -8.48 -9.10 -0.77
C ASP A 13 -9.01 -9.41 0.63
N CYS A 14 -8.19 -9.25 1.66
CA CYS A 14 -8.54 -9.48 3.06
C CYS A 14 -8.82 -8.18 3.83
N VAL A 15 -8.59 -7.01 3.24
CA VAL A 15 -8.75 -5.71 3.91
C VAL A 15 -10.23 -5.32 3.92
N THR A 16 -10.75 -4.99 5.09
CA THR A 16 -12.17 -4.63 5.30
C THR A 16 -12.32 -3.42 6.24
N ASP A 17 -13.56 -2.90 6.40
CA ASP A 17 -13.84 -1.80 7.35
C ASP A 17 -13.53 -2.17 8.81
N ASP A 18 -13.51 -3.45 9.16
CA ASP A 18 -13.15 -3.93 10.51
C ASP A 18 -11.67 -3.70 10.86
N ASP A 19 -10.83 -3.43 9.85
CA ASP A 19 -9.42 -3.13 10.03
C ASP A 19 -9.13 -1.63 10.19
N VAL A 20 -10.16 -0.78 10.15
CA VAL A 20 -10.01 0.66 10.35
C VAL A 20 -9.41 0.94 11.74
N GLY A 21 -8.43 1.83 11.78
CA GLY A 21 -7.64 2.15 12.96
C GLY A 21 -6.51 1.16 13.24
N ARG A 22 -6.26 0.17 12.37
CA ARG A 22 -5.11 -0.74 12.48
C ARG A 22 -3.97 -0.30 11.57
N LYS A 23 -2.75 -0.60 12.03
CA LYS A 23 -1.55 -0.47 11.21
C LYS A 23 -1.40 -1.72 10.36
N LEU A 24 -1.41 -1.56 9.05
CA LEU A 24 -1.34 -2.65 8.08
C LEU A 24 -0.04 -2.61 7.27
N ARG A 25 0.39 -3.78 6.83
CA ARG A 25 1.43 -3.98 5.82
C ARG A 25 0.82 -4.79 4.68
N VAL A 26 0.54 -4.14 3.57
CA VAL A 26 -0.13 -4.74 2.41
C VAL A 26 0.80 -4.79 1.21
N ALA A 27 0.63 -5.81 0.37
CA ALA A 27 1.34 -5.93 -0.90
C ALA A 27 0.36 -5.85 -2.07
N GLY A 28 0.56 -4.90 -2.98
CA GLY A 28 -0.31 -4.69 -4.13
C GLY A 28 0.44 -4.22 -5.37
N ARG A 29 -0.21 -4.32 -6.52
CA ARG A 29 0.29 -3.77 -7.79
C ARG A 29 -0.23 -2.37 -8.00
N ILE A 30 0.65 -1.45 -8.34
CA ILE A 30 0.26 -0.07 -8.68
C ILE A 30 -0.49 -0.08 -10.01
N LEU A 31 -1.75 0.37 -10.00
CA LEU A 31 -2.50 0.60 -11.24
C LEU A 31 -2.33 2.02 -11.75
N THR A 32 -2.35 2.99 -10.85
CA THR A 32 -2.25 4.40 -11.18
C THR A 32 -1.85 5.18 -9.94
N TYR A 33 -1.22 6.32 -10.16
CA TYR A 33 -0.85 7.30 -9.15
C TYR A 33 -1.28 8.67 -9.66
N ASP A 34 -2.11 9.36 -8.88
CA ASP A 34 -2.51 10.73 -9.15
C ASP A 34 -1.62 11.70 -8.35
N PRO A 35 -0.71 12.46 -9.01
CA PRO A 35 0.17 13.39 -8.33
C PRO A 35 -0.55 14.61 -7.75
N SER A 36 -1.79 14.91 -8.18
CA SER A 36 -2.54 16.06 -7.68
C SER A 36 -3.16 15.81 -6.31
N THR A 37 -3.57 14.56 -6.06
CA THR A 37 -4.16 14.11 -4.79
C THR A 37 -3.21 13.29 -3.93
N ALA A 38 -2.04 12.93 -4.48
CA ALA A 38 -1.08 11.98 -3.90
C ALA A 38 -1.70 10.59 -3.61
N LEU A 39 -2.76 10.21 -4.33
CA LEU A 39 -3.42 8.92 -4.18
C LEU A 39 -2.83 7.88 -5.14
N VAL A 40 -2.52 6.72 -4.59
CA VAL A 40 -2.10 5.52 -5.32
C VAL A 40 -3.25 4.52 -5.29
N LEU A 41 -3.65 4.03 -6.46
CA LEU A 41 -4.56 2.90 -6.55
C LEU A 41 -3.75 1.61 -6.65
N LEU A 42 -3.78 0.81 -5.58
CA LEU A 42 -3.25 -0.54 -5.60
C LEU A 42 -4.30 -1.53 -6.07
N SER A 43 -3.85 -2.63 -6.65
CA SER A 43 -4.69 -3.74 -7.08
C SER A 43 -4.07 -5.09 -6.75
N PHE A 44 -4.94 -6.04 -6.45
CA PHE A 44 -4.61 -7.44 -6.40
C PHE A 44 -5.85 -8.25 -6.80
N SER A 45 -5.72 -9.11 -7.82
CA SER A 45 -6.87 -9.81 -8.39
C SER A 45 -7.96 -8.83 -8.82
N SER A 46 -9.19 -8.97 -8.30
CA SER A 46 -10.32 -8.06 -8.49
C SER A 46 -10.42 -6.95 -7.45
N HIS A 47 -9.56 -6.91 -6.43
CA HIS A 47 -9.65 -5.96 -5.33
C HIS A 47 -8.71 -4.77 -5.52
N GLY A 48 -9.16 -3.59 -5.11
CA GLY A 48 -8.40 -2.37 -5.14
C GLY A 48 -8.40 -1.66 -3.80
N LEU A 49 -7.29 -1.02 -3.48
CA LEU A 49 -7.13 -0.26 -2.24
C LEU A 49 -6.55 1.11 -2.57
N LEU A 50 -7.20 2.16 -2.06
CA LEU A 50 -6.69 3.52 -2.12
C LEU A 50 -5.62 3.70 -1.04
N VAL A 51 -4.48 4.23 -1.46
CA VAL A 51 -3.36 4.54 -0.60
C VAL A 51 -3.07 6.02 -0.72
N ASP A 52 -3.12 6.74 0.40
CA ASP A 52 -2.67 8.12 0.47
C ASP A 52 -1.17 8.14 0.72
N ALA A 53 -0.42 8.61 -0.27
CA ALA A 53 1.03 8.66 -0.26
C ALA A 53 1.57 10.06 0.12
N SER A 54 0.72 11.01 0.50
CA SER A 54 1.12 12.40 0.78
C SER A 54 2.26 12.55 1.80
N LEU A 55 2.39 11.60 2.75
CA LEU A 55 3.43 11.59 3.78
C LEU A 55 4.74 10.91 3.37
N VAL A 56 4.72 10.12 2.29
CA VAL A 56 5.88 9.33 1.83
C VAL A 56 6.51 9.87 0.55
N ILE A 57 5.84 10.83 -0.09
CA ILE A 57 6.31 11.47 -1.30
C ILE A 57 6.96 12.78 -0.93
N ASP A 58 8.21 12.96 -1.35
CA ASP A 58 8.83 14.26 -1.38
C ASP A 58 8.39 14.99 -2.67
N PRO A 59 7.53 16.02 -2.60
CA PRO A 59 7.03 16.72 -3.77
C PRO A 59 8.17 17.37 -4.58
N ASP A 60 9.26 17.78 -3.93
CA ASP A 60 10.42 18.36 -4.60
C ASP A 60 11.20 17.31 -5.40
N ALA A 61 11.19 16.05 -4.96
CA ALA A 61 11.79 14.93 -5.68
C ALA A 61 10.97 14.54 -6.93
N VAL A 62 9.64 14.70 -6.89
CA VAL A 62 8.74 14.36 -8.02
C VAL A 62 8.76 15.44 -9.10
N LEU A 63 8.85 16.71 -8.71
CA LEU A 63 8.73 17.85 -9.61
C LEU A 63 10.06 18.34 -10.21
N SER A 64 11.21 17.89 -9.72
CA SER A 64 12.52 18.35 -10.21
C SER A 64 12.91 17.69 -11.54
N PRO A 65 13.02 18.44 -12.65
CA PRO A 65 13.53 17.92 -13.92
C PRO A 65 15.06 17.74 -13.93
N VAL A 66 15.76 18.27 -12.91
CA VAL A 66 17.24 18.35 -12.87
C VAL A 66 17.86 17.26 -11.97
N LYS A 67 17.09 16.69 -11.03
CA LYS A 67 17.54 15.62 -10.13
C LYS A 67 17.03 14.25 -10.56
N TRP A 68 17.11 13.99 -11.86
CA TRP A 68 16.85 12.67 -12.41
C TRP A 68 18.04 11.76 -12.06
N GLY A 69 17.87 10.89 -11.05
CA GLY A 69 18.91 9.97 -10.58
C GLY A 69 19.69 10.41 -9.35
N GLY A 70 19.26 11.48 -8.66
CA GLY A 70 19.89 11.94 -7.43
C GLY A 70 18.83 12.40 -6.42
N THR A 71 18.29 11.45 -5.67
CA THR A 71 17.54 11.75 -4.44
C THR A 71 18.40 12.57 -3.47
N LEU A 72 17.76 13.34 -2.59
CA LEU A 72 18.42 13.89 -1.40
C LEU A 72 18.90 12.76 -0.45
N ASP A 73 18.34 11.55 -0.59
CA ASP A 73 18.80 10.30 0.03
C ASP A 73 18.86 9.15 -1.01
N PRO A 74 20.05 8.65 -1.40
CA PRO A 74 20.22 7.57 -2.38
C PRO A 74 19.53 6.25 -2.00
N ASN A 75 19.01 6.12 -0.78
CA ASN A 75 18.32 4.93 -0.31
C ASN A 75 16.81 4.90 -0.60
N VAL A 76 16.23 5.99 -1.14
CA VAL A 76 14.79 6.06 -1.41
C VAL A 76 14.52 5.89 -2.91
N ASP A 77 13.98 4.74 -3.31
CA ASP A 77 13.59 4.46 -4.70
C ASP A 77 12.15 4.94 -4.96
N TYR A 78 12.00 6.11 -5.59
CA TYR A 78 10.70 6.64 -6.01
C TYR A 78 10.24 6.15 -7.40
N ASN A 79 10.97 5.23 -8.04
CA ASN A 79 10.59 4.73 -9.38
C ASN A 79 9.25 4.00 -9.40
N TRP A 80 8.79 3.50 -8.24
CA TRP A 80 7.47 2.89 -8.12
C TRP A 80 6.34 3.81 -8.59
N MET A 81 6.49 5.14 -8.50
CA MET A 81 5.49 6.11 -8.97
C MET A 81 5.27 6.06 -10.49
N ARG A 82 6.28 5.62 -11.23
CA ARG A 82 6.26 5.58 -12.71
C ARG A 82 6.08 4.17 -13.25
N GLU A 83 6.49 3.16 -12.48
CA GLU A 83 6.38 1.75 -12.87
C GLU A 83 4.95 1.25 -12.65
N LEU A 84 4.10 1.42 -13.67
CA LEU A 84 2.78 0.79 -13.68
C LEU A 84 2.91 -0.74 -13.56
N LYS A 85 1.99 -1.35 -12.80
CA LYS A 85 1.94 -2.79 -12.48
C LYS A 85 3.11 -3.30 -11.64
N ALA A 86 4.01 -2.43 -11.16
CA ALA A 86 5.03 -2.82 -10.20
C ALA A 86 4.38 -3.23 -8.89
N TRP A 87 4.95 -4.26 -8.27
CA TRP A 87 4.60 -4.68 -6.93
C TRP A 87 5.26 -3.77 -5.90
N VAL A 88 4.48 -3.37 -4.90
CA VAL A 88 4.97 -2.60 -3.76
C VAL A 88 4.46 -3.17 -2.45
N TRP A 89 5.27 -3.02 -1.42
CA TRP A 89 4.84 -3.10 -0.03
C TRP A 89 4.43 -1.71 0.44
N VAL A 90 3.27 -1.61 1.06
CA VAL A 90 2.81 -0.39 1.72
C VAL A 90 2.59 -0.69 3.19
N ILE A 91 3.21 0.12 4.05
CA ILE A 91 2.94 0.11 5.49
C ILE A 91 2.19 1.40 5.80
N GLY A 92 1.05 1.31 6.46
CA GLY A 92 0.21 2.46 6.74
C GLY A 92 -0.83 2.21 7.80
N TRP A 93 -1.61 3.23 8.11
CA TRP A 93 -2.80 3.12 8.94
C TRP A 93 -4.04 3.09 8.06
N LEU A 94 -4.91 2.11 8.28
CA LEU A 94 -6.19 2.09 7.59
C LEU A 94 -7.13 3.07 8.30
N GLU A 95 -7.69 4.01 7.56
CA GLU A 95 -8.58 5.05 8.07
C GLU A 95 -9.85 5.08 7.23
N LYS A 96 -10.93 5.66 7.78
CA LYS A 96 -12.09 5.98 6.97
C LYS A 96 -11.73 7.10 6.02
N ALA A 97 -12.11 6.94 4.75
CA ALA A 97 -11.90 7.95 3.74
C ALA A 97 -12.76 9.19 4.04
N GLU A 98 -12.22 10.36 3.70
CA GLU A 98 -13.00 11.59 3.68
C GLU A 98 -14.14 11.48 2.64
N PRO A 99 -15.30 12.09 2.89
CA PRO A 99 -16.40 12.06 1.94
C PRO A 99 -15.96 12.70 0.62
N ASN A 100 -16.19 11.99 -0.49
CA ASN A 100 -15.84 12.37 -1.88
C ASN A 100 -14.37 12.23 -2.27
N LEU A 101 -13.64 11.27 -1.68
CA LEU A 101 -12.30 10.93 -2.15
C LEU A 101 -12.33 10.56 -3.66
N GLN A 102 -11.56 11.27 -4.48
CA GLN A 102 -11.51 11.01 -5.91
C GLN A 102 -10.64 9.79 -6.19
N ILE A 103 -11.25 8.73 -6.69
CA ILE A 103 -10.52 7.54 -7.12
C ILE A 103 -9.73 7.91 -8.38
N PRO A 104 -8.39 7.72 -8.39
CA PRO A 104 -7.59 7.94 -9.59
C PRO A 104 -8.08 7.04 -10.73
N GLU A 105 -8.27 7.61 -11.93
CA GLU A 105 -8.74 6.83 -13.07
C GLU A 105 -7.71 5.76 -13.45
N PRO A 106 -8.11 4.47 -13.49
CA PRO A 106 -7.22 3.42 -13.94
C PRO A 106 -7.02 3.51 -15.46
N PRO A 107 -5.88 3.01 -15.99
CA PRO A 107 -5.64 3.04 -17.43
C PRO A 107 -6.72 2.29 -18.23
N PRO A 108 -7.08 2.73 -19.45
CA PRO A 108 -8.24 2.24 -20.20
C PRO A 108 -8.14 0.77 -20.64
N TYR A 109 -6.96 0.16 -20.53
CA TYR A 109 -6.69 -1.24 -20.86
C TYR A 109 -6.70 -2.16 -19.62
N THR A 110 -7.11 -1.65 -18.46
CA THR A 110 -7.21 -2.43 -17.22
C THR A 110 -8.66 -2.61 -16.82
N SER A 111 -9.03 -3.82 -16.38
CA SER A 111 -10.31 -4.01 -15.72
C SER A 111 -10.29 -3.22 -14.41
N PRO A 112 -11.29 -2.35 -14.15
CA PRO A 112 -11.33 -1.60 -12.91
C PRO A 112 -11.45 -2.58 -11.74
N PRO A 113 -10.59 -2.48 -10.72
CA PRO A 113 -10.76 -3.28 -9.51
C PRO A 113 -11.99 -2.80 -8.73
N ASP A 114 -12.49 -3.67 -7.87
CA ASP A 114 -13.48 -3.35 -6.85
C ASP A 114 -12.79 -2.54 -5.74
N VAL A 115 -13.10 -1.24 -5.68
CA VAL A 115 -12.48 -0.29 -4.75
C VAL A 115 -13.51 0.15 -3.73
N ASP A 116 -13.26 -0.15 -2.47
CA ASP A 116 -14.02 0.43 -1.38
C ASP A 116 -13.55 1.87 -1.11
N ALA A 117 -14.32 2.84 -1.59
CA ALA A 117 -14.04 4.26 -1.44
C ALA A 117 -14.29 4.79 -0.02
N SER A 118 -14.79 3.96 0.91
CA SER A 118 -15.04 4.34 2.30
C SER A 118 -13.81 4.19 3.20
N ILE A 119 -12.75 3.52 2.70
CA ILE A 119 -11.50 3.29 3.41
C ILE A 119 -10.30 3.77 2.60
N VAL A 120 -9.27 4.25 3.29
CA VAL A 120 -8.01 4.67 2.70
C VAL A 120 -6.85 4.27 3.60
N LEU A 121 -5.77 3.78 3.00
CA LEU A 121 -4.55 3.46 3.73
C LEU A 121 -3.61 4.68 3.71
N LYS A 122 -3.45 5.34 4.85
CA LYS A 122 -2.46 6.43 5.03
C LYS A 122 -1.06 5.83 5.08
N ALA A 123 -0.29 5.98 4.02
CA ALA A 123 1.03 5.38 3.91
C ALA A 123 2.03 6.05 4.87
N LEU A 124 2.76 5.22 5.60
CA LEU A 124 3.97 5.57 6.33
C LEU A 124 5.22 5.17 5.57
N ASN A 125 5.12 4.16 4.70
CA ASN A 125 6.21 3.72 3.83
C ASN A 125 5.67 2.99 2.60
N ILE A 126 6.28 3.22 1.44
CA ILE A 126 6.05 2.48 0.19
C ILE A 126 7.40 2.01 -0.33
N THR A 127 7.57 0.70 -0.49
CA THR A 127 8.84 0.11 -0.97
C THR A 127 8.59 -0.84 -2.14
N PRO A 128 9.41 -0.80 -3.21
CA PRO A 128 9.33 -1.76 -4.31
C PRO A 128 9.45 -3.21 -3.82
N ALA A 129 8.68 -4.11 -4.43
CA ALA A 129 8.62 -5.53 -4.11
C ALA A 129 8.78 -6.38 -5.38
N ARG A 130 9.86 -6.13 -6.14
CA ARG A 130 10.09 -6.70 -7.50
C ARG A 130 10.05 -8.23 -7.52
N ASP A 131 10.55 -8.88 -6.47
CA ASP A 131 10.67 -10.34 -6.37
C ASP A 131 9.65 -10.96 -5.40
N LEU A 132 8.50 -10.31 -5.21
CA LEU A 132 7.48 -10.79 -4.28
C LEU A 132 6.87 -12.12 -4.74
N ASP A 133 7.11 -13.19 -3.97
CA ASP A 133 6.43 -14.46 -4.12
C ASP A 133 5.03 -14.41 -3.47
N ILE A 134 4.02 -14.22 -4.32
CA ILE A 134 2.62 -14.14 -3.90
C ILE A 134 2.12 -15.48 -3.34
N VAL A 135 2.54 -16.59 -3.92
CA VAL A 135 2.10 -17.92 -3.48
C VAL A 135 2.69 -18.22 -2.10
N GLY A 136 3.97 -17.92 -1.92
CA GLY A 136 4.65 -18.00 -0.63
C GLY A 136 4.01 -17.08 0.43
N LEU A 137 3.67 -15.84 0.05
CA LEU A 137 3.01 -14.88 0.95
C LEU A 137 1.63 -15.36 1.40
N GLN A 138 0.78 -15.82 0.47
CA GLN A 138 -0.54 -16.35 0.80
C GLN A 138 -0.44 -17.58 1.71
N SER A 139 0.50 -18.48 1.43
CA SER A 139 0.75 -19.67 2.26
C SER A 139 1.20 -19.28 3.68
N ALA A 140 2.09 -18.28 3.80
CA ALA A 140 2.56 -17.78 5.08
C ALA A 140 1.42 -17.14 5.89
N LEU A 141 0.59 -16.31 5.25
CA LEU A 141 -0.56 -15.67 5.89
C LEU A 141 -1.62 -16.68 6.35
N ALA A 142 -1.89 -17.71 5.54
CA ALA A 142 -2.78 -18.80 5.94
C ALA A 142 -2.25 -19.54 7.18
N SER A 143 -0.94 -19.83 7.22
CA SER A 143 -0.32 -20.47 8.38
C SER A 143 -0.36 -19.61 9.64
N MET A 144 -0.31 -18.27 9.50
CA MET A 144 -0.42 -17.34 10.63
C MET A 144 -1.85 -17.23 11.16
N GLY A 145 -2.85 -17.35 10.28
CA GLY A 145 -4.28 -17.40 10.67
C GLY A 145 -4.66 -18.70 11.39
N GLU A 146 -3.90 -19.78 11.21
CA GLU A 146 -4.13 -21.09 11.84
C GLU A 146 -3.48 -21.26 13.22
N VAL A 147 -2.68 -20.31 13.73
CA VAL A 147 -2.04 -20.45 15.05
C VAL A 147 -3.01 -19.99 16.17
N PRO A 148 -3.62 -20.88 16.97
CA PRO A 148 -4.33 -20.47 18.18
C PRO A 148 -3.34 -19.84 19.18
N PRO A 149 -3.80 -18.93 20.06
CA PRO A 149 -2.94 -18.35 21.09
C PRO A 149 -2.32 -19.49 21.89
N THR A 150 -0.99 -19.58 21.85
CA THR A 150 -0.25 -20.51 22.67
C THR A 150 -0.45 -20.10 24.13
N THR A 151 -1.32 -20.84 24.83
CA THR A 151 -1.40 -20.79 26.29
C THR A 151 -0.05 -21.28 26.83
N TYR A 152 0.83 -20.36 27.19
CA TYR A 152 2.01 -20.72 27.97
C TYR A 152 1.54 -21.29 29.33
N PRO A 153 2.00 -22.47 29.74
CA PRO A 153 1.77 -22.92 31.10
C PRO A 153 2.58 -22.04 32.07
N VAL A 154 1.89 -21.62 33.13
CA VAL A 154 2.41 -20.84 34.27
C VAL A 154 3.44 -21.64 35.06
#